data_AF-A0A8J8AQ62-F1
#
_entry.id   AF-A0A8J8AQ62-F1
#
_cell.length_a   1.000
_cell.length_b   1.000
_cell.length_c   1.000
_cell.angle_alpha   90.00
_cell.angle_beta   90.00
_cell.angle_gamma   90.00
#
_symmetry.space_group_name_H-M   'P 1'
#
loop_
_entity.id
_entity.type
_entity.pdbx_description
1 polymer ?
#
loop_
_entity_poly.entity_id
_entity_poly.type
_entity_poly.pdbx_seq_one_letter_code
_entity_poly.pdbx_strand_id
1 'polypeptide(L)'
;MEEKDKKLIESGIEALILGWLAYLFFYQNFLLYKWHRGLSLPPKLPFMVAGILAGLAYFLYRWEKIEKETLKEVPKETPIPQEFPEEKEKEIKS
;
A
#
# COMPACT_ATOMS: atom_id res chain seq x y z
N MET A 1 -10.02 -3.06 16.66
CA MET A 1 -9.89 -3.44 15.24
C MET A 1 -8.53 -4.05 15.06
N GLU A 2 -8.41 -5.13 14.29
CA GLU A 2 -7.11 -5.72 13.99
C GLU A 2 -6.24 -4.70 13.25
N GLU A 3 -4.92 -4.73 13.45
CA GLU A 3 -3.99 -3.81 12.76
C GLU A 3 -4.07 -3.92 11.23
N LYS A 4 -4.48 -5.09 10.74
CA LYS A 4 -4.71 -5.39 9.32
C LYS A 4 -5.91 -4.61 8.77
N ASP A 5 -7.02 -4.57 9.49
CA ASP A 5 -8.23 -3.83 9.07
C ASP A 5 -7.94 -2.35 8.93
N LYS A 6 -7.17 -1.78 9.87
CA LYS A 6 -6.77 -0.37 9.83
C LYS A 6 -5.90 -0.07 8.60
N LYS A 7 -4.90 -0.90 8.32
CA LYS A 7 -4.02 -0.77 7.14
C LYS A 7 -4.80 -0.92 5.82
N LEU A 8 -5.83 -1.76 5.81
CA LEU A 8 -6.70 -1.95 4.65
C LEU A 8 -7.60 -0.74 4.40
N ILE A 9 -8.21 -0.18 5.45
CA ILE A 9 -9.02 1.03 5.34
C ILE A 9 -8.17 2.20 4.85
N GLU A 10 -6.96 2.38 5.41
CA GLU A 10 -6.02 3.40 4.96
C GLU A 10 -5.66 3.24 3.47
N SER A 11 -5.31 2.02 3.05
CA SER A 11 -5.00 1.73 1.64
C SER A 11 -6.22 1.93 0.72
N GLY A 12 -7.43 1.67 1.22
CA GLY A 12 -8.67 1.95 0.50
C GLY A 12 -8.91 3.45 0.29
N ILE A 13 -8.67 4.26 1.32
CA ILE A 13 -8.77 5.73 1.23
C ILE A 13 -7.71 6.27 0.29
N GLU A 14 -6.47 5.80 0.37
CA GLU A 14 -5.39 6.18 -0.55
C GLU A 14 -5.73 5.83 -2.00
N ALA A 15 -6.25 4.62 -2.25
CA ALA A 15 -6.67 4.19 -3.58
C ALA A 15 -7.79 5.09 -4.14
N LEU A 16 -8.75 5.47 -3.30
CA LEU A 16 -9.83 6.38 -3.67
C LEU A 16 -9.30 7.77 -4.03
N ILE A 17 -8.40 8.32 -3.21
CA ILE A 17 -7.77 9.62 -3.47
C ILE A 17 -6.95 9.58 -4.76
N LEU A 18 -6.15 8.54 -4.96
CA LEU A 18 -5.34 8.36 -6.17
C LEU A 18 -6.21 8.20 -7.42
N GLY A 19 -7.26 7.40 -7.35
CA GLY A 19 -8.21 7.25 -8.46
C GLY A 19 -8.91 8.56 -8.80
N TRP A 20 -9.28 9.35 -7.78
CA TRP A 20 -9.89 10.67 -7.95
C TRP A 20 -8.90 11.68 -8.56
N LEU A 21 -7.66 11.70 -8.09
CA LEU A 21 -6.59 12.54 -8.63
C LEU A 21 -6.26 12.16 -10.07
N ALA A 22 -6.18 10.87 -10.39
CA ALA A 22 -5.97 10.39 -11.75
C ALA A 22 -7.11 10.84 -12.67
N TYR A 23 -8.38 10.66 -12.25
CA TYR A 23 -9.53 11.17 -12.98
C TYR A 23 -9.41 12.67 -13.26
N LEU A 24 -9.17 13.49 -12.23
CA LEU A 24 -9.02 14.93 -12.38
C LEU A 24 -7.85 15.29 -13.29
N PHE A 25 -6.70 14.66 -13.10
CA PHE A 25 -5.51 14.91 -13.89
C PHE A 25 -5.77 14.66 -15.37
N PHE A 26 -6.30 13.49 -15.73
CA PHE A 26 -6.59 13.16 -17.12
C PHE A 26 -7.70 14.05 -17.71
N TYR A 27 -8.76 14.31 -16.94
CA TYR A 27 -9.87 15.15 -17.40
C TYR A 27 -9.43 16.60 -17.63
N GLN A 28 -8.68 17.19 -16.69
CA GLN A 28 -8.16 18.56 -16.81
C GLN A 28 -7.14 18.68 -17.94
N ASN A 29 -6.18 17.76 -18.04
CA ASN A 29 -5.19 17.74 -19.11
C ASN A 29 -5.87 17.67 -20.49
N PHE A 30 -6.91 16.85 -20.59
CA PHE A 30 -7.65 16.71 -21.83
C PHE A 30 -8.51 17.94 -22.17
N LEU A 31 -9.17 18.55 -21.18
CA LEU A 31 -9.88 19.81 -21.39
C LEU A 31 -8.91 20.86 -21.92
N LEU A 32 -7.74 21.03 -21.32
CA LEU A 32 -6.68 21.92 -21.83
C LEU A 32 -6.31 21.60 -23.29
N TYR A 33 -6.19 20.33 -23.66
CA TYR A 33 -5.85 19.91 -25.02
C TYR A 33 -6.94 20.22 -26.06
N LYS A 34 -8.22 20.00 -25.72
CA LYS A 34 -9.35 20.20 -26.65
C LYS A 34 -9.98 21.58 -26.61
N TRP A 35 -9.90 22.30 -25.50
CA TRP A 35 -10.54 23.61 -25.31
C TRP A 35 -10.05 24.65 -26.33
N HIS A 36 -8.78 24.60 -26.70
CA HIS A 36 -8.23 25.49 -27.73
C HIS A 36 -8.69 25.17 -29.17
N ARG A 37 -9.32 24.02 -29.41
CA ARG A 37 -9.70 23.57 -30.76
C ARG A 37 -11.18 23.70 -31.09
N GLY A 38 -12.01 24.24 -30.17
CA GLY A 38 -13.45 24.40 -30.38
C GLY A 38 -14.23 23.09 -30.62
N LEU A 39 -13.63 21.94 -30.30
CA LEU A 39 -14.26 20.63 -30.44
C LEU A 39 -15.26 20.38 -29.30
N SER A 40 -16.36 19.69 -29.61
CA SER A 40 -17.34 19.25 -28.62
C SER A 40 -16.68 18.49 -27.47
N LEU A 41 -17.10 18.78 -26.24
CA LEU A 41 -16.63 18.08 -25.05
C LEU A 41 -16.92 16.58 -25.20
N PRO A 42 -15.91 15.71 -25.10
CA PRO A 42 -16.15 14.29 -25.11
C PRO A 42 -16.81 13.83 -23.82
N PRO A 43 -17.41 12.62 -23.85
CA PRO A 43 -17.97 12.01 -22.66
C PRO A 43 -16.93 11.86 -21.56
N LYS A 44 -17.36 12.02 -20.30
CA LYS A 44 -16.51 11.90 -19.09
C LYS A 44 -16.13 10.44 -18.79
N LEU A 45 -16.82 9.48 -19.40
CA LEU A 45 -16.69 8.04 -19.19
C LEU A 45 -15.26 7.49 -19.32
N PRO A 46 -14.48 7.75 -20.40
CA PRO A 46 -13.11 7.24 -20.52
C PRO A 46 -12.19 7.69 -19.38
N PHE A 47 -12.35 8.92 -18.89
CA PHE A 47 -11.53 9.44 -17.78
C PHE A 47 -11.92 8.80 -16.45
N MET A 48 -13.21 8.54 -16.25
CA MET A 48 -13.72 7.83 -15.09
C MET A 48 -13.17 6.40 -15.05
N VAL A 49 -13.18 5.70 -16.19
CA VAL A 49 -12.57 4.37 -16.33
C VAL A 49 -11.07 4.42 -16.02
N ALA A 50 -10.34 5.41 -16.55
CA ALA A 50 -8.92 5.58 -16.26
C ALA A 50 -8.64 5.80 -14.76
N GLY A 51 -9.44 6.63 -14.10
CA GLY A 51 -9.33 6.85 -12.65
C GLY A 51 -9.62 5.60 -11.83
N ILE A 52 -10.68 4.85 -12.19
CA ILE A 52 -11.02 3.57 -11.55
C ILE A 52 -9.89 2.56 -11.71
N LEU A 53 -9.34 2.42 -12.92
CA LEU A 53 -8.22 1.51 -13.20
C LEU A 53 -6.98 1.88 -12.40
N ALA A 54 -6.66 3.17 -12.28
CA ALA A 54 -5.53 3.64 -11.48
C ALA A 54 -5.71 3.34 -9.99
N GLY A 55 -6.90 3.60 -9.45
CA GLY A 55 -7.23 3.29 -8.05
C GLY A 55 -7.17 1.79 -7.76
N LEU A 56 -7.75 0.96 -8.64
CA LEU A 56 -7.69 -0.50 -8.54
C LEU A 56 -6.26 -1.03 -8.61
N ALA A 57 -5.45 -0.54 -9.55
CA ALA A 57 -4.06 -0.95 -9.68
C ALA A 57 -3.26 -0.66 -8.40
N TYR A 58 -3.45 0.54 -7.81
CA TYR A 58 -2.83 0.88 -6.54
C TYR A 58 -3.32 -0.01 -5.39
N PHE A 59 -4.64 -0.23 -5.31
CA PHE A 59 -5.22 -1.04 -4.26
C PHE A 59 -4.72 -2.49 -4.30
N LEU A 60 -4.69 -3.12 -5.47
CA LEU A 60 -4.16 -4.47 -5.65
C LEU A 60 -2.67 -4.55 -5.27
N TYR A 61 -1.88 -3.56 -5.68
CA TYR A 61 -0.48 -3.46 -5.29
C TYR A 61 -0.29 -3.37 -3.76
N ARG A 62 -1.10 -2.53 -3.08
CA ARG A 62 -1.02 -2.43 -1.62
C ARG A 62 -1.52 -3.67 -0.91
N TRP A 63 -2.58 -4.30 -1.43
CA TRP A 63 -3.12 -5.55 -0.90
C TRP A 63 -2.07 -6.65 -0.87
N GLU A 64 -1.41 -6.92 -2.01
CA GLU A 64 -0.32 -7.89 -2.07
C GLU A 64 0.82 -7.58 -1.10
N LYS A 65 1.13 -6.28 -0.93
CA LYS A 65 2.18 -5.85 -0.02
C LYS A 65 1.82 -6.11 1.44
N ILE A 66 0.57 -5.84 1.83
CA ILE A 66 0.08 -6.11 3.20
C ILE A 66 0.09 -7.61 3.49
N GLU A 67 -0.32 -8.46 2.53
CA GLU A 67 -0.26 -9.92 2.68
C GLU A 67 1.18 -10.40 2.89
N LYS A 68 2.14 -9.89 2.11
CA LYS A 68 3.56 -10.23 2.24
C LYS A 68 4.18 -9.77 3.57
N GLU A 69 3.78 -8.59 4.06
CA GLU A 69 4.21 -8.07 5.37
C GLU A 69 3.65 -8.95 6.51
N THR A 70 2.36 -9.30 6.41
CA THR A 70 1.68 -10.17 7.38
C THR A 70 2.30 -11.57 7.43
N LEU A 71 2.69 -12.13 6.27
CA LEU A 71 3.31 -13.46 6.19
C LEU A 71 4.72 -13.49 6.80
N LYS A 72 5.44 -12.35 6.77
CA LYS A 72 6.76 -12.21 7.39
C LYS A 72 6.71 -12.04 8.90
N GLU A 73 5.58 -11.56 9.44
CA GLU A 73 5.36 -11.41 10.89
C GLU A 73 4.89 -12.71 11.56
N VAL A 74 4.55 -13.77 10.79
CA VAL A 74 4.32 -15.12 11.35
C VAL A 74 5.68 -15.73 11.75
N PRO A 75 5.84 -16.24 12.99
CA PRO A 75 7.12 -16.19 13.69
C PRO A 75 8.23 -17.04 13.08
N LYS A 76 9.41 -16.43 12.90
CA LYS A 76 10.69 -17.11 13.15
C LYS A 76 10.95 -17.20 14.66
N GLU A 77 9.96 -17.66 15.43
CA GLU A 77 10.20 -18.20 16.76
C GLU A 77 10.36 -19.71 16.58
N THR A 78 11.62 -20.11 16.36
CA THR A 78 12.08 -21.43 16.78
C THR A 78 13.24 -21.16 17.74
N PRO A 79 13.18 -21.77 18.93
CA PRO A 79 13.74 -21.23 20.14
C PRO A 79 15.25 -21.44 20.11
N ILE A 80 16.01 -20.39 20.41
CA ILE A 80 17.39 -20.60 20.86
C ILE A 80 17.27 -21.23 22.25
N PRO A 81 17.73 -22.47 22.47
CA PRO A 81 17.73 -23.07 23.79
C PRO A 81 18.48 -22.16 24.76
N GLN A 82 17.80 -21.77 25.84
CA GLN A 82 18.49 -21.43 27.07
C GLN A 82 19.23 -22.69 27.52
N GLU A 83 20.56 -22.68 27.38
CA GLU A 83 21.54 -23.37 28.22
C GLU A 83 22.93 -23.13 27.63
N PHE A 84 23.66 -22.12 28.12
CA PHE A 84 25.06 -22.27 28.53
C PHE A 84 25.36 -21.22 29.61
N PRO A 85 26.01 -21.59 30.72
CA PRO A 85 25.94 -20.87 31.98
C PRO A 85 26.93 -19.69 32.01
N GLU A 86 26.42 -18.54 32.44
CA GLU A 86 27.21 -17.45 32.97
C GLU A 86 27.69 -17.84 34.39
N GLU A 87 28.79 -18.60 34.48
CA GLU A 87 29.54 -18.72 35.75
C GLU A 87 31.02 -19.05 35.47
N LYS A 88 31.80 -18.04 35.11
CA LYS A 88 33.23 -18.01 35.39
C LYS A 88 33.61 -16.68 36.02
N GLU A 89 33.06 -16.43 37.19
CA GLU A 89 33.69 -15.54 38.15
C GLU A 89 33.39 -16.00 39.59
N LYS A 90 34.03 -17.10 40.00
CA LYS A 90 34.51 -17.32 41.38
C LYS A 90 35.83 -18.06 41.34
N GLU A 91 36.91 -17.29 41.51
CA GLU A 91 37.92 -17.47 42.56
C GLU A 91 38.11 -18.85 43.22
N ILE A 92 39.39 -19.14 43.49
CA ILE A 92 39.98 -20.11 44.46
C ILE A 92 40.43 -21.49 43.90
N LYS A 93 41.53 -21.46 43.14
CA LYS A 93 42.72 -22.30 43.33
C LYS A 93 43.90 -21.31 43.29
N SER A 94 44.86 -21.25 44.19
CA SER A 94 45.44 -22.21 45.14
C SER A 94 46.19 -21.44 46.21
#